data_AF-A0A5D2KXV1-F1
#
_entry.id   AF-A0A5D2KXV1-F1
#
_cell.length_a   1.000
_cell.length_b   1.000
_cell.length_c   1.000
_cell.angle_alpha   90.00
_cell.angle_beta   90.00
_cell.angle_gamma   90.00
#
_symmetry.space_group_name_H-M   'P 1'
#
loop_
_entity.id
_entity.type
_entity.pdbx_description
1 polymer ?
#
loop_
_entity_poly.entity_id
_entity_poly.type
_entity_poly.pdbx_seq_one_letter_code
_entity_poly.pdbx_strand_id
1 'polypeptide(L)' 'MESMPWSFKRHLIIFHRLGQGEDPLQVPLVYTDFWVQVHNLPIGVVLEGLAR' A
#
# COMPACT_ATOMS: atom_id res chain seq x y z
N MET A 1 2.66 -15.12 -15.22
CA MET A 1 3.11 -14.06 -14.28
C MET A 1 2.76 -12.74 -14.91
N GLU A 2 1.48 -12.40 -14.86
CA GLU A 2 0.96 -11.15 -15.40
C GLU A 2 1.44 -10.01 -14.51
N SER A 3 1.91 -8.96 -15.17
CA SER A 3 2.30 -7.69 -14.59
C SER A 3 1.27 -7.24 -13.55
N MET A 4 1.64 -7.28 -12.27
CA MET A 4 0.86 -6.61 -11.24
C MET A 4 0.68 -5.15 -11.68
N PRO A 5 -0.55 -4.64 -11.78
CA PRO A 5 -0.81 -3.34 -12.42
C PRO A 5 -0.18 -2.15 -11.66
N TRP A 6 0.32 -2.40 -10.45
CA TRP A 6 1.07 -1.46 -9.61
C TRP A 6 2.60 -1.53 -9.72
N SER A 7 3.18 -2.43 -10.52
CA SER A 7 4.64 -2.56 -10.63
C SER A 7 5.20 -1.87 -11.89
N PHE A 8 5.21 -0.54 -11.92
CA PHE A 8 6.01 0.17 -12.93
C PHE A 8 7.48 0.09 -12.56
N LYS A 9 8.22 -0.84 -13.16
CA LYS A 9 9.66 -1.04 -12.89
C LYS A 9 9.98 -1.22 -11.39
N ARG A 10 9.10 -1.86 -10.61
CA ARG A 10 9.20 -1.98 -9.13
C ARG A 10 9.14 -0.66 -8.35
N HIS A 11 8.61 0.40 -8.95
CA HIS A 11 8.28 1.64 -8.24
C HIS A 11 6.81 1.61 -7.87
N LEU A 12 6.49 2.05 -6.64
CA LEU A 12 5.12 2.24 -6.19
C LEU A 12 4.53 3.47 -6.89
N ILE A 13 3.40 3.31 -7.57
CA ILE A 13 2.62 4.43 -8.10
C ILE A 13 1.46 4.70 -7.16
N ILE A 14 1.31 5.96 -6.74
CA ILE A 14 0.22 6.42 -5.88
C ILE A 14 -0.79 7.17 -6.73
N PHE A 15 -2.06 6.83 -6.57
CA PHE A 15 -3.18 7.53 -7.19
C PHE A 15 -4.09 8.08 -6.10
N HIS A 16 -4.58 9.30 -6.29
CA HIS A 16 -5.62 9.91 -5.47
C HIS A 16 -6.81 10.26 -6.34
N ARG A 17 -8.01 9.85 -5.92
CA ARG A 17 -9.25 10.22 -6.61
C ARG A 17 -9.71 11.57 -6.07
N LEU A 18 -9.61 12.60 -6.91
CA LEU A 18 -10.01 13.95 -6.54
C LEU A 18 -11.51 14.03 -6.18
N GLY A 19 -11.79 14.66 -5.05
CA GLY A 19 -13.13 15.07 -4.63
C GLY A 19 -13.56 16.37 -5.32
N GLN A 20 -14.86 16.67 -5.23
CA GLN A 20 -15.38 17.93 -5.77
C GLN A 20 -14.84 19.12 -4.97
N GLY A 21 -14.23 20.09 -5.67
CA GLY A 21 -13.65 21.29 -5.03
C GLY A 21 -12.27 21.05 -4.41
N GLU A 22 -11.71 19.85 -4.53
CA GLU A 22 -10.35 19.55 -4.07
C GLU A 22 -9.32 20.15 -5.03
N ASP A 23 -8.32 20.87 -4.50
CA ASP A 23 -7.20 21.39 -5.29
C ASP A 23 -6.16 20.28 -5.51
N PRO A 24 -5.91 19.83 -6.75
CA PRO A 24 -4.94 18.78 -7.04
C PRO A 24 -3.51 19.11 -6.61
N LEU A 25 -3.15 20.40 -6.50
CA LEU A 25 -1.82 20.84 -6.09
C LEU A 25 -1.61 20.75 -4.57
N GLN A 26 -2.70 20.64 -3.80
CA GLN A 26 -2.67 20.51 -2.34
C GLN A 26 -2.77 19.05 -1.88
N VAL A 27 -3.00 18.10 -2.80
CA VAL A 27 -3.10 16.68 -2.45
C VAL A 27 -1.71 16.08 -2.25
N PRO A 28 -1.37 15.61 -1.03
CA PRO A 28 -0.06 15.02 -0.76
C PRO A 28 0.01 13.56 -1.27
N LEU A 29 0.69 13.34 -2.40
CA LEU A 29 0.91 12.01 -3.00
C LEU A 29 2.09 11.25 -2.37
N VAL A 30 2.21 11.27 -1.05
CA VAL A 30 3.31 10.63 -0.29
C VAL A 30 2.83 9.51 0.63
N TYR A 31 1.50 9.37 0.80
CA TYR A 31 0.87 8.30 1.57
C TYR A 31 -0.11 7.53 0.68
N THR A 32 -0.23 6.22 0.93
CA THR A 32 -1.23 5.36 0.27
C THR A 32 -1.49 4.12 1.12
N ASP A 33 -2.72 3.63 1.10
CA ASP A 33 -3.13 2.43 1.82
C ASP A 33 -3.01 1.21 0.90
N PHE A 34 -2.23 0.22 1.32
CA PHE A 34 -2.10 -1.03 0.59
C PHE A 34 -1.70 -2.18 1.52
N TRP A 35 -2.03 -3.40 1.09
CA TRP A 35 -1.61 -4.60 1.78
C TRP A 35 -0.15 -4.91 1.46
N VAL A 36 0.64 -5.12 2.50
CA VAL A 36 2.01 -5.63 2.39
C VAL A 36 2.05 -7.10 2.75
N GLN A 37 2.76 -7.89 1.93
CA GLN A 37 3.06 -9.27 2.26
C GLN A 37 4.43 -9.33 2.94
N VAL A 38 4.45 -9.78 4.19
CA VAL A 38 5.67 -9.94 4.97
C VAL A 38 6.09 -11.41 4.92
N HIS A 39 7.35 -11.66 4.59
CA HIS A 39 7.94 -13.00 4.53
C HIS A 39 8.99 -13.19 5.63
N ASN A 40 9.24 -14.45 6.01
CA ASN A 40 10.27 -14.84 6.97
C ASN A 40 10.13 -14.18 8.37
N LEU A 41 8.90 -14.07 8.87
CA LEU A 41 8.68 -13.61 10.25
C LEU A 41 9.36 -14.58 11.24
N PRO A 42 10.12 -14.07 12.23
CA PRO A 42 10.75 -14.92 13.22
C PRO A 42 9.71 -15.61 14.11
N ILE A 43 10.03 -16.84 14.53
CA ILE A 43 9.19 -17.63 15.44
C ILE A 43 8.99 -16.84 16.73
N GLY A 44 7.74 -16.61 17.11
CA GLY A 44 7.35 -15.81 18.28
C GLY A 44 6.72 -14.46 17.96
N VAL A 45 6.78 -14.00 16.70
CA VAL A 45 6.01 -12.84 16.23
C VAL A 45 4.66 -13.34 15.72
N VAL A 46 3.73 -13.55 16.63
CA VAL A 46 2.33 -13.85 16.33
C VAL A 46 1.52 -12.63 16.74
N LEU A 47 0.64 -12.14 15.87
CA LEU A 47 -0.31 -11.09 16.24
C LEU A 47 -1.16 -11.63 17.40
N GLU A 48 -1.23 -10.89 18.51
CA GLU A 48 -1.88 -11.31 19.76
C GLU A 48 -3.38 -11.65 19.61
N GLY A 49 -3.97 -11.40 18.44
CA GLY A 49 -5.34 -11.77 18.07
C GLY A 49 -5.50 -12.93 17.06
N LEU A 50 -4.40 -13.58 16.64
CA LEU A 50 -4.45 -14.73 15.71
C LEU A 50 -4.36 -16.09 16.43
N ALA A 51 -3.96 -16.10 17.71
CA ALA A 51 -3.93 -17.30 18.52
C ALA A 51 -5.35 -17.61 19.02
N ARG A 52 -6.02 -18.59 18.41
CA ARG A 52 -7.24 -19.21 18.91
C ARG A 52 -7.03 -20.70 19.09
#